data_AF-A0A2V3TSV2-F1
#
_entry.id   AF-A0A2V3TSV2-F1
#
_cell.length_a   1.000
_cell.length_b   1.000
_cell.length_c   1.000
_cell.angle_alpha   90.00
_cell.angle_beta   90.00
_cell.angle_gamma   90.00
#
_symmetry.space_group_name_H-M   'P 1'
#
loop_
_entity.id
_entity.type
_entity.pdbx_description
1 polymer ?
#
loop_
_entity_poly.entity_id
_entity_poly.type
_entity_poly.pdbx_seq_one_letter_code
_entity_poly.pdbx_strand_id
1 'polypeptide(L)' 'MIPAGAKVYVATRPVDFRKGPDGLAALVRDTGADPFSGALYVFRAKRAQ' A
#
# COMPACT_ATOMS: atom_id res chain seq x y z
N MET A 1 4.85 -12.84 -11.89
CA MET A 1 6.24 -12.81 -11.40
C MET A 1 6.50 -11.44 -10.80
N ILE A 2 7.13 -11.36 -9.62
CA ILE A 2 7.57 -10.06 -9.07
C ILE A 2 8.97 -9.80 -9.64
N PRO A 3 9.27 -8.62 -10.21
CA PRO A 3 10.59 -8.32 -10.75
C PRO A 3 11.69 -8.49 -9.70
N ALA A 4 12.82 -9.04 -10.09
CA ALA A 4 14.00 -9.09 -9.22
C ALA A 4 14.43 -7.66 -8.86
N GLY A 5 14.67 -7.43 -7.56
CA GLY A 5 15.06 -6.09 -7.05
C GLY A 5 13.89 -5.12 -6.80
N ALA A 6 12.63 -5.55 -6.96
CA ALA A 6 11.50 -4.69 -6.63
C ALA A 6 11.50 -4.32 -5.14
N LYS A 7 11.36 -3.02 -4.83
CA LYS A 7 11.18 -2.56 -3.45
C LYS A 7 9.78 -2.91 -2.98
N VAL A 8 9.67 -3.53 -1.81
CA VAL A 8 8.40 -3.94 -1.21
C VAL A 8 8.24 -3.23 0.12
N TYR A 9 7.12 -2.52 0.29
CA TYR A 9 6.73 -1.88 1.54
C TYR A 9 5.49 -2.57 2.09
N VAL A 10 5.48 -2.85 3.39
CA VAL A 10 4.36 -3.48 4.08
C VAL A 10 3.80 -2.51 5.12
N ALA A 11 2.50 -2.22 5.02
CA ALA A 11 1.83 -1.42 6.03
C ALA A 11 1.83 -2.15 7.38
N THR A 12 2.38 -1.51 8.42
CA THR A 12 2.49 -2.09 9.77
C THR A 12 1.16 -2.12 10.54
N ARG A 13 0.15 -1.39 10.06
CA ARG A 13 -1.20 -1.34 10.64
C ARG A 13 -2.25 -1.78 9.62
N PRO A 14 -3.32 -2.48 10.05
CA PRO A 14 -4.41 -2.86 9.15
C PRO A 14 -5.11 -1.63 8.56
N VAL A 15 -5.34 -1.65 7.26
CA VAL A 15 -5.96 -0.56 6.51
C VAL A 15 -7.43 -0.85 6.26
N ASP A 16 -8.26 0.20 6.29
CA ASP A 16 -9.64 0.10 5.83
C ASP A 16 -9.66 0.04 4.31
N PHE A 17 -9.95 -1.13 3.75
CA PHE A 17 -9.96 -1.35 2.30
C PHE A 17 -11.17 -0.71 1.60
N ARG A 18 -12.18 -0.23 2.35
CA ARG A 18 -13.30 0.54 1.78
C ARG A 18 -12.87 1.88 1.17
N LYS A 19 -11.64 2.31 1.46
CA LYS A 19 -11.00 3.49 0.84
C LYS A 19 -10.77 3.34 -0.68
N GLY A 20 -10.79 2.11 -1.22
CA GLY A 20 -10.56 1.85 -2.63
C GLY A 20 -9.14 2.20 -3.11
N PRO A 21 -8.84 2.00 -4.41
CA PRO A 21 -7.49 2.19 -4.96
C PRO A 21 -6.91 3.59 -4.75
N ASP A 22 -7.69 4.64 -5.00
CA ASP A 22 -7.23 6.03 -4.84
C ASP A 22 -6.91 6.36 -3.38
N GLY A 23 -7.73 5.88 -2.45
CA GLY A 23 -7.47 6.05 -1.03
C GLY A 23 -6.27 5.26 -0.53
N LEU A 24 -5.95 4.11 -1.13
CA LEU A 24 -4.70 3.38 -0.86
C LEU A 24 -3.48 4.13 -1.42
N ALA A 25 -3.58 4.70 -2.62
CA ALA A 25 -2.53 5.54 -3.20
C ALA A 25 -2.29 6.81 -2.37
N ALA A 26 -3.35 7.42 -1.83
CA ALA A 26 -3.26 8.54 -0.91
C ALA A 26 -2.48 8.17 0.36
N LEU A 27 -2.72 6.99 0.95
CA LEU A 27 -1.96 6.53 2.12
C LEU A 27 -0.46 6.39 1.84
N VAL A 28 -0.07 6.00 0.62
CA VAL A 28 1.35 5.98 0.25
C VAL A 28 1.91 7.40 0.18
N ARG A 29 1.18 8.33 -0.46
CA ARG A 29 1.57 9.74 -0.56
C ARG A 29 1.73 10.41 0.81
N ASP A 30 0.87 10.06 1.77
CA ASP A 30 0.95 10.57 3.16
C ASP A 30 2.27 10.18 3.87
N THR A 31 2.96 9.13 3.41
CA THR A 31 4.29 8.76 3.91
C THR A 31 5.43 9.55 3.25
N GLY A 32 5.13 10.42 2.29
CA GLY A 32 6.11 11.10 1.45
C GLY A 32 6.63 10.26 0.28
N ALA A 33 6.10 9.07 0.06
CA ALA A 33 6.49 8.17 -1.03
C ALA A 33 5.60 8.35 -2.28
N ASP A 34 6.13 7.98 -3.44
CA ASP A 34 5.37 7.95 -4.69
C ASP A 34 4.72 6.55 -4.90
N PRO A 35 3.37 6.45 -4.96
CA PRO A 35 2.68 5.19 -5.24
C PRO A 35 2.95 4.62 -6.63
N PHE A 36 3.48 5.40 -7.58
CA PHE A 36 3.77 4.98 -8.95
C PHE A 36 5.25 4.77 -9.23
N SER A 37 6.10 4.79 -8.19
CA SER A 37 7.56 4.61 -8.29
C SER A 37 8.02 3.21 -8.74
N GLY A 38 7.09 2.28 -9.02
CA GLY A 38 7.39 0.89 -9.34
C GLY A 38 7.65 0.01 -8.11
N ALA A 39 7.57 0.56 -6.89
CA ALA A 39 7.56 -0.23 -5.67
C ALA A 39 6.20 -0.93 -5.46
N LEU A 40 6.22 -2.08 -4.78
CA LEU A 40 5.01 -2.78 -4.37
C LEU A 40 4.62 -2.34 -2.96
N TYR A 41 3.37 -1.89 -2.81
CA TYR A 41 2.79 -1.51 -1.51
C TYR A 41 1.77 -2.56 -1.08
N VAL A 42 2.06 -3.24 0.03
CA VAL A 42 1.25 -4.34 0.56
C VAL A 42 0.46 -3.86 1.76
N PHE A 43 -0.86 -4.03 1.70
CA PHE A 43 -1.78 -3.67 2.76
C PHE A 43 -2.49 -4.92 3.29
N ARG A 44 -2.77 -4.93 4.60
CA ARG A 44 -3.68 -5.92 5.20
C ARG A 44 -5.01 -5.24 5.50
N ALA A 45 -6.12 -5.85 5.09
CA ALA A 45 -7.44 -5.34 5.47
C ALA A 45 -7.66 -5.37 7.00
N LYS A 46 -8.37 -4.36 7.51
CA LYS A 46 -9.02 -4.43 8.82
C LYS A 46 -10.01 -5.60 8.80
N ARG A 47 -10.03 -6.38 9.89
CA ARG A 47 -11.05 -7.42 10.06
C ARG A 47 -12.37 -6.73 10.42
N ALA A 48 -13.49 -7.23 9.88
CA ALA A 48 -14.78 -6.91 10.46
C ALA A 48 -14.78 -7.43 11.92
N GLN A 49 -15.33 -6.62 12.82
CA GLN A 49 -15.68 -7.10 14.16
C GLN A 49 -17.02 -7.82 14.09
#